data_AF-A0A1Z4V1M4-F1
#
_entry.id   AF-A0A1Z4V1M4-F1
#
_cell.length_a   1.000
_cell.length_b   1.000
_cell.length_c   1.000
_cell.angle_alpha   90.00
_cell.angle_beta   90.00
_cell.angle_gamma   90.00
#
_symmetry.space_group_name_H-M   'P 1'
#
loop_
_entity.id
_entity.type
_entity.pdbx_description
1 polymer ?
#
loop_
_entity_poly.entity_id
_entity_poly.type
_entity_poly.pdbx_seq_one_letter_code
_entity_poly.pdbx_strand_id
1 'polypeptide(L)'
;MNLKQRLGNHLQEVARERDPYMATAGHFFVQEYIRRQLAQWGSVEIHTFEVKGKSCKNLILNLPALAKNQKADLPPIVIGAHYDGVPGTVAADDNATGVVVLL
;
A
#
# COMPACT_ATOMS: atom_id res chain seq x y z
N MET A 1 6.45 -0.21 -21.37
CA MET A 1 6.08 0.98 -20.57
C MET A 1 7.30 1.43 -19.78
N ASN A 2 7.64 2.73 -19.77
CA ASN A 2 8.78 3.23 -18.98
C ASN A 2 8.41 3.41 -17.49
N LEU A 3 9.41 3.61 -16.62
CA LEU A 3 9.21 3.75 -15.18
C LEU A 3 8.27 4.92 -14.84
N LYS A 4 8.50 6.10 -15.44
CA LYS A 4 7.67 7.29 -15.19
C LYS A 4 6.19 7.04 -15.52
N GLN A 5 5.93 6.35 -16.62
CA GLN A 5 4.57 5.99 -17.05
C GLN A 5 3.96 4.94 -16.13
N ARG A 6 4.74 3.95 -15.66
CA ARG A 6 4.27 3.00 -14.63
C ARG A 6 3.84 3.69 -13.35
N LEU A 7 4.70 4.55 -12.81
CA LEU A 7 4.40 5.32 -11.60
C LEU A 7 3.18 6.22 -11.81
N GLY A 8 3.08 6.89 -12.96
CA GLY A 8 1.92 7.71 -13.32
C GLY A 8 0.61 6.93 -13.34
N ASN A 9 0.62 5.70 -13.89
CA ASN A 9 -0.57 4.85 -13.93
C ASN A 9 -1.00 4.40 -12.52
N HIS A 10 -0.05 4.02 -11.66
CA HIS A 10 -0.38 3.70 -10.26
C HIS A 10 -0.89 4.94 -9.52
N LEU A 11 -0.31 6.11 -9.77
CA LEU A 11 -0.73 7.35 -9.11
C LEU A 11 -2.15 7.75 -9.49
N GLN A 12 -2.57 7.55 -10.75
CA GLN A 12 -3.95 7.75 -11.17
C GLN A 12 -4.94 6.86 -10.40
N GLU A 13 -4.51 5.66 -10.00
CA GLU A 13 -5.36 4.76 -9.24
C GLU A 13 -5.39 5.11 -7.74
N VAL A 14 -4.29 5.56 -7.15
CA VAL A 14 -4.19 5.82 -5.71
C VAL A 14 -4.57 7.25 -5.31
N ALA A 15 -4.32 8.26 -6.17
CA ALA A 15 -4.59 9.66 -5.89
C ALA A 15 -6.09 10.00 -6.05
N ARG A 16 -6.87 9.67 -5.02
CA ARG A 16 -8.29 9.96 -4.90
C ARG A 16 -8.65 10.18 -3.44
N GLU A 17 -9.81 10.80 -3.18
CA GLU A 17 -10.34 10.90 -1.82
C GLU A 17 -10.49 9.50 -1.22
N ARG A 18 -9.78 9.26 -0.12
CA ARG A 18 -9.62 7.92 0.47
C ARG A 18 -9.51 7.94 1.99
N ASP A 19 -10.07 8.97 2.61
CA ASP A 19 -10.21 9.03 4.06
C ASP A 19 -11.03 7.83 4.58
N PRO A 20 -10.55 7.14 5.63
CA PRO A 20 -11.17 5.91 6.13
C PRO A 20 -12.56 6.13 6.77
N TYR A 21 -12.94 7.36 7.11
CA TYR A 21 -14.22 7.70 7.74
C TYR A 21 -15.19 8.37 6.76
N MET A 22 -14.71 9.33 5.97
CA MET A 22 -15.52 10.18 5.10
C MET A 22 -15.56 9.72 3.64
N ALA A 23 -14.50 9.05 3.15
CA ALA A 23 -14.39 8.58 1.77
C ALA A 23 -14.20 7.05 1.71
N THR A 24 -15.05 6.31 2.41
CA THR A 24 -14.93 4.86 2.63
C THR A 24 -14.87 4.03 1.35
N ALA A 25 -15.58 4.44 0.29
CA ALA A 25 -15.53 3.76 -1.00
C ALA A 25 -14.17 3.92 -1.69
N GLY A 26 -13.59 5.13 -1.66
CA GLY A 26 -12.25 5.40 -2.17
C GLY A 26 -11.18 4.69 -1.34
N HIS A 27 -11.33 4.70 -0.02
CA HIS A 27 -10.47 3.97 0.91
C HIS A 27 -10.46 2.47 0.60
N PHE A 28 -11.65 1.86 0.46
CA PHE A 28 -11.77 0.45 0.11
C PHE A 28 -11.19 0.14 -1.27
N PHE A 29 -11.44 0.99 -2.27
CA PHE A 29 -10.86 0.83 -3.60
C PHE A 29 -9.33 0.80 -3.55
N VAL A 30 -8.71 1.79 -2.90
CA VAL A 30 -7.24 1.89 -2.82
C VAL A 30 -6.65 0.71 -2.06
N GLN A 31 -7.28 0.28 -0.96
CA GLN A 31 -6.86 -0.90 -0.22
C GLN A 31 -6.85 -2.15 -1.12
N GLU A 32 -7.93 -2.41 -1.86
CA GLU A 32 -7.99 -3.58 -2.75
C GLU A 32 -7.07 -3.46 -3.96
N TYR A 33 -6.85 -2.24 -4.47
CA TYR A 33 -5.88 -1.98 -5.52
C TYR A 33 -4.46 -2.37 -5.07
N ILE A 34 -4.02 -1.84 -3.92
CA ILE A 34 -2.70 -2.14 -3.34
C ILE A 34 -2.57 -3.63 -3.07
N ARG A 35 -3.59 -4.24 -2.43
CA ARG A 35 -3.58 -5.68 -2.14
C ARG A 35 -3.41 -6.51 -3.42
N ARG A 36 -4.13 -6.15 -4.49
CA ARG A 36 -3.99 -6.83 -5.80
C ARG A 36 -2.61 -6.60 -6.43
N GLN A 37 -2.05 -5.39 -6.33
CA GLN A 37 -0.73 -5.11 -6.87
C GLN A 37 0.35 -5.93 -6.15
N LEU A 38 0.35 -5.93 -4.81
CA LEU A 38 1.26 -6.72 -3.98
C LEU A 38 1.08 -8.24 -4.18
N ALA A 39 -0.16 -8.70 -4.38
CA ALA A 39 -0.46 -10.12 -4.57
C ALA A 39 0.17 -10.73 -5.83
N GLN A 40 0.66 -9.92 -6.77
CA GLN A 40 1.44 -10.39 -7.91
C GLN A 40 2.81 -10.97 -7.50
N TRP A 41 3.29 -10.63 -6.30
CA TRP A 41 4.63 -10.97 -5.82
C TRP A 41 4.63 -11.94 -4.63
N GLY A 42 3.48 -12.23 -4.04
CA GLY A 42 3.35 -13.16 -2.92
C GLY A 42 2.02 -13.04 -2.17
N SER A 43 1.88 -13.79 -1.09
CA SER A 43 0.71 -13.67 -0.21
C SER A 43 0.75 -12.35 0.55
N VAL A 44 -0.38 -11.62 0.53
CA VAL A 44 -0.53 -10.36 1.27
C VAL A 44 -1.26 -10.65 2.57
N GLU A 45 -0.57 -10.45 3.68
CA GLU A 45 -1.15 -10.50 5.02
C GLU A 45 -1.93 -9.20 5.29
N ILE A 46 -3.09 -9.34 5.92
CA ILE A 46 -3.93 -8.23 6.34
C ILE A 46 -3.92 -8.18 7.87
N HIS A 47 -3.17 -7.23 8.42
CA HIS A 47 -3.19 -6.97 9.86
C HIS A 47 -4.34 -6.00 10.17
N THR A 48 -5.35 -6.48 10.91
CA THR A 48 -6.55 -5.71 11.24
C THR A 48 -6.48 -5.22 12.69
N PHE A 49 -6.79 -3.95 12.91
CA PHE A 49 -6.83 -3.33 14.23
C PHE A 49 -8.02 -2.35 14.32
N GLU A 50 -8.34 -1.88 15.52
CA GLU A 50 -9.45 -0.95 15.74
C GLU A 50 -8.94 0.40 16.26
N VAL A 51 -9.46 1.50 15.69
CA VAL A 51 -9.23 2.86 16.18
C VAL A 51 -10.57 3.58 16.26
N LYS A 52 -11.00 3.96 17.47
CA LYS A 52 -12.25 4.70 17.71
C LYS A 52 -13.48 4.01 17.06
N GLY A 53 -13.61 2.68 17.20
CA GLY A 53 -14.71 1.92 16.61
C GLY A 53 -14.60 1.67 15.10
N LYS A 54 -13.51 2.09 14.44
CA LYS A 54 -13.24 1.80 13.03
C LYS A 54 -12.24 0.65 12.92
N SER A 55 -12.62 -0.38 12.16
CA SER A 55 -11.68 -1.41 11.71
C SER A 55 -10.76 -0.84 10.63
N CYS A 56 -9.47 -0.81 10.93
CA CYS A 56 -8.37 -0.37 10.09
C CYS A 56 -7.52 -1.56 9.67
N LYS A 57 -6.85 -1.48 8.52
CA LYS A 57 -6.09 -2.58 7.93
C LYS A 57 -4.72 -2.12 7.45
N ASN A 58 -3.67 -2.83 7.85
CA ASN A 58 -2.36 -2.75 7.21
C ASN A 58 -2.22 -3.91 6.22
N LEU A 59 -1.55 -3.66 5.09
CA LEU A 59 -1.25 -4.65 4.07
C LEU A 59 0.25 -4.96 4.11
N ILE A 60 0.59 -6.23 4.29
CA ILE A 60 1.98 -6.66 4.51
C ILE A 60 2.34 -7.73 3.47
N LEU A 61 3.39 -7.48 2.70
CA LEU A 61 3.98 -8.44 1.78
C LEU A 61 5.37 -8.84 2.30
N ASN A 62 5.51 -10.11 2.68
CA ASN A 62 6.80 -10.69 3.06
C ASN A 62 7.42 -11.37 1.84
N LEU A 63 8.57 -10.88 1.38
CA LEU A 63 9.30 -11.47 0.27
C LEU A 63 10.34 -12.48 0.77
N PRO A 64 10.41 -13.70 0.19
CA PRO A 64 11.38 -14.69 0.59
C PRO A 64 12.80 -14.27 0.21
N ALA A 65 13.78 -14.68 1.01
CA ALA A 65 15.19 -14.53 0.65
C ALA A 65 15.55 -15.35 -0.59
N LEU A 66 16.38 -14.79 -1.48
CA LEU A 66 16.90 -15.52 -2.63
C LEU A 66 17.80 -16.67 -2.15
N ALA A 67 17.46 -17.90 -2.55
CA ALA A 67 18.02 -19.16 -2.03
C ALA A 67 19.56 -19.28 -2.11
N LYS A 68 20.25 -18.47 -2.93
CA LYS A 68 21.70 -18.58 -3.14
C LYS A 68 22.57 -18.01 -2.00
N ASN A 69 22.03 -17.14 -1.14
CA ASN A 69 22.81 -16.47 -0.08
C ASN A 69 21.98 -16.28 1.21
N GLN A 70 21.32 -17.35 1.68
CA GLN A 70 20.62 -17.31 2.97
C GLN A 70 21.62 -17.15 4.11
N LYS A 71 21.93 -15.90 4.48
CA LYS A 71 22.38 -15.59 5.84
C LYS A 71 21.14 -15.72 6.72
N ALA A 72 21.03 -16.86 7.39
CA ALA A 72 19.83 -17.27 8.12
C ALA A 72 19.38 -16.28 9.23
N ASP A 73 20.28 -15.38 9.66
CA ASP A 73 20.08 -14.55 10.86
C ASP A 73 20.13 -13.04 10.62
N LEU A 74 19.94 -12.57 9.39
CA LEU A 74 19.84 -11.12 9.16
C LEU A 74 18.43 -10.59 9.49
N PRO A 75 18.31 -9.42 10.15
CA PRO A 75 17.01 -8.79 10.34
C PRO A 75 16.41 -8.38 8.99
N PRO A 76 15.07 -8.35 8.87
CA PRO A 76 14.42 -7.92 7.64
C PRO A 76 14.64 -6.42 7.38
N ILE A 77 14.68 -6.04 6.10
CA ILE A 77 14.53 -4.63 5.70
C ILE A 77 13.05 -4.36 5.55
N VAL A 78 12.55 -3.35 6.28
CA VAL A 78 11.16 -2.93 6.21
C VAL A 78 11.08 -1.58 5.50
N ILE A 79 10.25 -1.52 4.46
CA ILE A 79 9.84 -0.29 3.77
C ILE A 79 8.32 -0.19 3.85
N GLY A 80 7.79 1.03 3.97
CA GLY A 80 6.35 1.23 4.12
C GLY A 80 5.91 2.63 3.76
N ALA A 81 4.62 2.76 3.45
CA ALA A 81 3.91 3.99 3.21
C ALA A 81 2.48 3.83 3.74
N HIS A 82 1.91 4.89 4.31
CA HIS A 82 0.50 4.89 4.69
C HIS A 82 -0.36 5.16 3.45
N TYR A 83 -1.52 4.49 3.35
CA TYR A 83 -2.39 4.58 2.17
C TYR A 83 -3.72 5.28 2.45
N ASP A 84 -4.00 5.66 3.68
CA ASP A 84 -5.09 6.57 3.99
C ASP A 84 -4.78 7.98 3.48
N GLY A 85 -5.79 8.85 3.55
CA GLY A 85 -5.65 10.26 3.19
C GLY A 85 -6.59 11.10 4.06
N VAL A 86 -6.35 12.39 4.11
CA VAL A 86 -7.20 13.32 4.87
C VAL A 86 -8.44 13.73 4.06
N PRO A 87 -9.55 14.11 4.72
CA PRO A 87 -10.78 14.52 4.03
C PRO A 87 -10.57 15.70 3.07
N GLY A 88 -11.31 15.70 1.96
CA GLY A 88 -11.32 16.80 0.98
C GLY A 88 -10.05 16.92 0.13
N THR A 89 -9.20 15.89 0.12
CA THR A 89 -7.99 15.85 -0.71
C THR A 89 -7.87 14.52 -1.44
N VAL A 90 -7.27 14.55 -2.63
CA VAL A 90 -6.86 13.34 -3.36
C VAL A 90 -5.57 12.74 -2.80
N ALA A 91 -4.91 13.44 -1.86
CA ALA A 91 -3.77 12.93 -1.11
C ALA A 91 -2.67 12.35 -2.03
N ALA A 92 -2.39 13.08 -3.13
CA ALA A 92 -1.52 12.64 -4.22
C ALA A 92 -0.06 12.60 -3.78
N ASP A 93 0.44 13.68 -3.17
CA ASP A 93 1.80 13.72 -2.63
C ASP A 93 1.87 13.12 -1.21
N ASP A 94 0.82 13.32 -0.40
CA ASP A 94 0.72 12.77 0.95
C ASP A 94 -0.43 11.73 1.02
N ASN A 95 -0.19 10.43 0.85
CA ASN A 95 1.10 9.81 0.51
C ASN A 95 0.95 8.80 -0.64
N ALA A 96 0.18 9.15 -1.67
CA ALA A 96 0.05 8.28 -2.84
C ALA A 96 1.40 8.11 -3.54
N THR A 97 2.26 9.13 -3.61
CA THR A 97 3.63 9.01 -4.15
C THR A 97 4.46 7.95 -3.42
N GLY A 98 4.42 7.91 -2.08
CA GLY A 98 5.10 6.87 -1.30
C GLY A 98 4.53 5.48 -1.55
N VAL A 99 3.21 5.36 -1.65
CA VAL A 99 2.54 4.08 -1.96
C VAL A 99 2.96 3.57 -3.33
N VAL A 100 2.93 4.39 -4.39
CA VAL A 100 3.16 3.92 -5.77
C VAL A 100 4.60 3.48 -6.03
N VAL A 101 5.57 3.95 -5.25
CA VAL A 101 6.96 3.50 -5.35
C VAL A 101 7.13 2.07 -4.81
N LEU A 102 6.19 1.59 -3.99
CA LEU A 102 6.18 0.21 -3.46
C LEU A 102 5.52 -0.82 -4.39
N LEU A 103 4.88 -0.39 -5.50
CA LEU A 103 4.08 -1.24 -6.41
C LEU A 103 4.83 -1.59 -7.72
#